data_AF-R6RM32-F1
#
_entry.id   AF-R6RM32-F1
#
_cell.length_a   1.000
_cell.length_b   1.000
_cell.length_c   1.000
_cell.angle_alpha   90.00
_cell.angle_beta   90.00
_cell.angle_gamma   90.00
#
_symmetry.space_group_name_H-M   'P 1'
#
loop_
_entity.id
_entity.type
_entity.pdbx_description
1 polymer ?
#
loop_
_entity_poly.entity_id
_entity_poly.type
_entity_poly.pdbx_seq_one_letter_code
_entity_poly.pdbx_strand_id
1 'polypeptide(L)'
;MNDERLYIPYGLIIEKQWWDGCGPKQKPQLIIGGLISLGLTVFISLLIHIIIGLAVGIFGIFATVALITKQDKTNLSIIDYIGLMIRKNKEQQNFLYKYKDDYGIM
;
A
#
# COMPACT_ATOMS: atom_id res chain seq x y z
N MET A 1 -9.83 22.88 36.50
CA MET A 1 -8.83 22.41 35.52
C MET A 1 -9.60 21.70 34.43
N ASN A 2 -9.81 22.38 33.29
CA ASN A 2 -10.29 21.71 32.09
C ASN A 2 -9.08 21.00 31.50
N ASP A 3 -9.07 19.66 31.55
CA ASP A 3 -8.09 18.86 30.82
C ASP A 3 -8.34 19.10 29.32
N GLU A 4 -7.60 20.06 28.75
CA GLU A 4 -7.49 20.25 27.31
C GLU A 4 -6.80 19.02 26.73
N ARG A 5 -7.59 17.97 26.49
CA ARG A 5 -7.11 16.77 25.82
C ARG A 5 -6.69 17.19 24.42
N LEU A 6 -5.38 17.13 24.15
CA LEU A 6 -4.81 17.33 22.83
C LEU A 6 -5.46 16.31 21.87
N TYR A 7 -6.48 16.74 21.15
CA TYR A 7 -7.11 15.94 20.12
C TYR A 7 -6.26 16.06 18.86
N ILE A 8 -5.50 15.01 18.55
CA ILE A 8 -4.85 14.86 17.26
C ILE A 8 -5.86 14.17 16.35
N PRO A 9 -6.39 14.85 15.32
CA PRO A 9 -7.37 14.23 14.44
C PRO A 9 -6.70 13.10 13.65
N TYR A 10 -7.22 11.89 13.81
CA TYR A 10 -6.81 10.75 12.99
C TYR A 10 -7.46 10.87 11.61
N GLY A 11 -6.65 10.71 10.55
CA GLY A 11 -7.14 10.78 9.17
C GLY A 11 -7.01 12.14 8.48
N LEU A 12 -6.25 13.09 9.03
CA LEU A 12 -5.93 14.34 8.33
C LEU A 12 -5.11 14.05 7.05
N ILE A 13 -5.75 14.23 5.91
CA ILE A 13 -5.11 14.25 4.61
C ILE A 13 -4.43 15.62 4.45
N ILE A 14 -3.16 15.68 4.82
CA ILE A 14 -2.35 16.92 4.78
C ILE A 14 -1.81 17.19 3.36
N GLU A 15 -1.75 16.16 2.52
CA GLU A 15 -1.22 16.23 1.16
C GLU A 15 -2.33 16.53 0.16
N LYS A 16 -2.09 17.44 -0.79
CA LYS A 16 -3.00 17.68 -1.91
C LYS A 16 -3.20 16.40 -2.72
N GLN A 17 -4.42 15.87 -2.73
CA GLN A 17 -4.80 14.71 -3.53
C GLN A 17 -5.40 15.16 -4.87
N TRP A 18 -5.19 14.38 -5.94
CA TRP A 18 -5.87 14.62 -7.23
C TRP A 18 -7.24 13.97 -7.30
N TRP A 19 -7.41 12.84 -6.59
CA TRP A 19 -8.69 12.23 -6.23
C TRP A 19 -8.52 11.53 -4.88
N ASP A 20 -9.63 11.18 -4.23
CA ASP A 20 -9.60 10.59 -2.90
C ASP A 20 -8.69 9.34 -2.86
N GLY A 21 -7.66 9.41 -2.03
CA GLY A 21 -6.67 8.36 -1.87
C GLY A 21 -5.50 8.38 -2.85
N CYS A 22 -5.42 9.31 -3.81
CA CYS A 22 -4.27 9.47 -4.71
C CYS A 22 -3.56 10.83 -4.53
N GLY A 23 -2.41 10.79 -3.88
CA GLY A 23 -1.54 11.94 -3.66
C GLY A 23 -0.30 11.97 -4.57
N PRO A 24 0.57 12.98 -4.37
CA PRO A 24 1.84 13.14 -5.09
C PRO A 24 2.73 11.90 -5.11
N LYS A 25 2.73 11.15 -4.00
CA LYS A 25 3.56 9.95 -3.81
C LYS A 25 3.13 8.77 -4.69
N GLN A 26 1.84 8.68 -5.04
CA GLN A 26 1.27 7.58 -5.83
C GLN A 26 1.48 7.75 -7.35
N LYS A 27 1.79 8.96 -7.81
CA LYS A 27 2.00 9.28 -9.23
C LYS A 27 3.00 8.36 -9.95
N PRO A 28 4.25 8.18 -9.45
CA PRO A 28 5.21 7.30 -10.11
C PRO A 28 4.74 5.84 -10.13
N GLN A 29 4.07 5.38 -9.06
CA GLN A 29 3.53 4.02 -8.98
C GLN A 29 2.45 3.79 -10.04
N LEU A 30 1.58 4.78 -10.29
CA LEU A 30 0.55 4.71 -11.33
C LEU A 30 1.16 4.66 -12.74
N ILE A 31 2.20 5.45 -13.00
CA ILE A 31 2.90 5.46 -14.29
C ILE A 31 3.56 4.09 -14.53
N ILE A 32 4.25 3.57 -13.53
CA ILE A 32 4.92 2.26 -13.62
C ILE A 32 3.90 1.15 -13.81
N GLY A 33 2.82 1.12 -13.02
CA GLY A 33 1.76 0.12 -13.16
C GLY A 33 1.05 0.19 -14.52
N GLY A 34 0.82 1.41 -15.04
CA GLY A 34 0.29 1.63 -16.38
C GLY A 34 1.20 1.09 -17.48
N LEU A 35 2.52 1.33 -17.39
CA LEU A 35 3.50 0.78 -18.33
C LEU A 35 3.55 -0.75 -18.29
N ILE A 36 3.48 -1.36 -17.11
CA ILE A 36 3.42 -2.81 -16.94
C ILE A 36 2.15 -3.37 -17.59
N SER A 37 1.00 -2.76 -17.31
CA SER A 37 -0.28 -3.17 -17.88
C SER A 37 -0.29 -3.06 -19.41
N LEU A 38 0.26 -1.97 -19.96
CA LEU A 38 0.40 -1.80 -21.42
C LEU A 38 1.32 -2.88 -22.03
N GLY A 39 2.47 -3.13 -21.42
CA GLY A 39 3.39 -4.19 -21.86
C GLY A 39 2.72 -5.56 -21.87
N LEU A 40 1.96 -5.88 -20.81
CA LEU A 40 1.24 -7.14 -20.69
C LEU A 40 0.14 -7.27 -21.75
N THR A 41 -0.58 -6.18 -22.03
CA THR A 41 -1.61 -6.09 -23.08
C THR A 41 -1.04 -6.45 -24.44
N VAL A 42 0.07 -5.80 -24.83
CA VAL A 42 0.73 -6.04 -26.12
C VAL A 42 1.24 -7.47 -26.19
N PHE A 43 1.92 -7.94 -25.13
CA PHE A 43 2.48 -9.28 -25.08
C PHE A 43 1.41 -10.37 -25.27
N ILE A 44 0.29 -10.27 -24.56
CA ILE A 44 -0.81 -11.23 -24.65
C ILE A 44 -1.55 -11.11 -25.98
N SER A 45 -1.71 -9.89 -26.51
CA SER A 45 -2.34 -9.66 -27.82
C SER A 45 -1.55 -10.32 -28.95
N LEU A 46 -0.21 -10.30 -28.87
CA LEU A 46 0.67 -10.93 -29.86
C LEU A 46 0.68 -12.46 -29.77
N LEU A 47 0.58 -13.02 -28.56
CA LEU A 47 0.67 -14.47 -28.34
C LEU A 47 -0.66 -15.21 -28.54
N ILE A 48 -1.79 -14.61 -28.17
CA ILE A 48 -3.07 -15.31 -28.09
C ILE A 48 -4.09 -14.67 -29.04
N HIS A 49 -4.64 -13.53 -28.65
CA HIS A 49 -5.66 -12.82 -29.43
C HIS A 49 -5.80 -11.39 -28.91
N ILE A 50 -6.03 -10.44 -29.83
CA ILE A 50 -6.13 -9.02 -29.49
C ILE A 50 -7.23 -8.69 -28.48
N ILE A 51 -8.37 -9.38 -28.57
CA ILE A 51 -9.52 -9.20 -27.66
C ILE A 51 -9.14 -9.58 -26.22
N ILE A 52 -8.41 -10.68 -26.05
CA ILE A 52 -7.97 -11.16 -24.74
C ILE A 52 -6.92 -10.19 -24.18
N GLY A 53 -5.96 -9.76 -25.01
CA GLY A 53 -4.98 -8.78 -24.60
C GLY A 53 -5.60 -7.46 -24.15
N LEU A 54 -6.57 -6.92 -24.90
CA LEU A 54 -7.33 -5.72 -24.52
C LEU A 54 -8.07 -5.89 -23.18
N ALA A 55 -8.73 -7.04 -22.97
CA ALA A 55 -9.40 -7.34 -21.70
C ALA A 55 -8.41 -7.33 -20.52
N VAL A 56 -7.22 -7.94 -20.69
CA VAL A 56 -6.16 -7.92 -19.67
C VAL A 56 -5.60 -6.52 -19.45
N GLY A 57 -5.49 -5.70 -20.49
CA GLY A 57 -5.05 -4.32 -20.36
C GLY A 57 -6.01 -3.47 -19.54
N ILE A 58 -7.29 -3.52 -19.86
CA ILE A 58 -8.34 -2.80 -19.11
C ILE A 58 -8.33 -3.26 -17.65
N PHE A 59 -8.31 -4.59 -17.41
CA PHE A 59 -8.27 -5.12 -16.06
C PHE A 59 -6.99 -4.72 -15.32
N GLY A 60 -5.84 -4.71 -16.00
CA GLY A 60 -4.56 -4.31 -15.44
C GLY A 60 -4.53 -2.85 -15.01
N ILE A 61 -5.15 -1.95 -15.77
CA ILE A 61 -5.31 -0.54 -15.39
C ILE A 61 -6.18 -0.43 -14.13
N PHE A 62 -7.34 -1.10 -14.10
CA PHE A 62 -8.21 -1.09 -12.91
C PHE A 62 -7.52 -1.66 -11.67
N ALA A 63 -6.82 -2.79 -11.83
CA ALA A 63 -6.06 -3.41 -10.75
C ALA A 63 -4.96 -2.46 -10.23
N THR A 64 -4.25 -1.78 -11.13
CA THR A 64 -3.22 -0.81 -10.78
C THR A 64 -3.79 0.33 -9.94
N VAL A 65 -4.89 0.94 -10.39
CA VAL A 65 -5.56 2.02 -9.65
C VAL A 65 -6.04 1.53 -8.28
N ALA A 66 -6.66 0.35 -8.21
CA ALA A 66 -7.15 -0.21 -6.96
C ALA A 66 -6.04 -0.51 -5.95
N LEU A 67 -4.88 -1.00 -6.40
CA LEU A 67 -3.74 -1.31 -5.53
C LEU A 67 -3.03 -0.07 -4.97
N ILE A 68 -3.02 1.01 -5.75
CA ILE A 68 -2.27 2.24 -5.43
C ILE A 68 -3.12 3.25 -4.66
N THR A 69 -4.45 3.23 -4.87
CA THR A 69 -5.35 4.13 -4.15
C THR A 69 -5.30 3.80 -2.66
N LYS A 70 -5.09 4.82 -1.83
CA LYS A 70 -5.08 4.66 -0.39
C LYS A 70 -6.47 4.33 0.12
N GLN A 71 -6.53 3.46 1.11
CA GLN A 71 -7.78 3.14 1.79
C GLN A 71 -8.12 4.22 2.83
N ASP A 72 -9.39 4.63 2.91
CA ASP A 72 -9.84 5.74 3.77
C ASP A 72 -9.53 5.54 5.25
N LYS A 73 -9.64 4.30 5.75
CA LYS A 73 -9.44 3.98 7.17
C LYS A 73 -7.98 3.99 7.59
N THR A 74 -7.09 3.54 6.71
CA THR A 74 -5.67 3.32 7.04
C THR A 74 -4.75 4.36 6.42
N ASN A 75 -5.24 5.14 5.45
CA ASN A 75 -4.49 6.09 4.63
C ASN A 75 -3.23 5.45 3.99
N LEU A 76 -3.28 4.14 3.75
CA LEU A 76 -2.22 3.33 3.17
C LEU A 76 -2.73 2.68 1.89
N SER A 77 -1.88 2.65 0.87
CA SER A 77 -2.11 1.81 -0.32
C SER A 77 -1.71 0.36 -0.02
N ILE A 78 -2.17 -0.58 -0.84
CA ILE A 78 -1.78 -1.99 -0.71
C ILE A 78 -0.27 -2.15 -0.94
N ILE A 79 0.30 -1.39 -1.87
CA ILE A 79 1.75 -1.38 -2.14
C ILE A 79 2.53 -0.91 -0.92
N ASP A 80 2.08 0.16 -0.26
CA ASP A 80 2.72 0.66 0.95
C ASP A 80 2.63 -0.37 2.07
N TYR A 81 1.48 -1.02 2.23
CA TYR A 81 1.30 -2.09 3.22
C TYR A 81 2.23 -3.28 2.98
N ILE A 82 2.38 -3.74 1.74
CA ILE A 82 3.33 -4.80 1.38
C ILE A 82 4.76 -4.39 1.75
N GLY A 83 5.17 -3.16 1.44
CA GLY A 83 6.48 -2.64 1.81
C GLY A 83 6.70 -2.63 3.32
N LEU A 84 5.68 -2.23 4.09
CA LEU A 84 5.71 -2.27 5.56
C LEU A 84 5.85 -3.70 6.08
N MET A 85 5.16 -4.67 5.48
CA MET A 85 5.23 -6.08 5.89
C MET A 85 6.60 -6.69 5.60
N ILE A 86 7.20 -6.38 4.46
CA ILE A 86 8.57 -6.81 4.13
C ILE A 86 9.56 -6.22 5.13
N ARG A 87 9.45 -4.90 5.42
CA ARG A 87 10.30 -4.24 6.41
C ARG A 87 10.13 -4.84 7.79
N LYS A 88 8.88 -5.04 8.24
CA LYS A 88 8.57 -5.69 9.52
C LYS A 88 9.27 -7.04 9.61
N ASN A 89 9.14 -7.89 8.59
CA ASN A 89 9.75 -9.22 8.62
C ASN A 89 11.29 -9.16 8.70
N LYS A 90 11.90 -8.18 8.04
CA LYS A 90 13.36 -7.97 8.07
C LYS A 90 13.86 -7.40 9.41
N GLU A 91 13.11 -6.48 9.99
CA GLU A 91 13.48 -5.74 11.20
C GLU A 91 12.93 -6.36 12.48
N GLN A 92 12.21 -7.48 12.39
CA GLN A 92 11.61 -8.14 13.54
C GLN A 92 12.70 -8.68 14.47
N GLN A 93 12.98 -7.94 15.54
CA GLN A 93 13.85 -8.40 16.61
C GLN A 93 13.10 -9.43 17.45
N ASN A 94 13.71 -10.59 17.67
CA ASN A 94 13.21 -11.58 18.62
C ASN A 94 13.49 -11.10 20.05
N PHE A 95 12.52 -10.42 20.64
CA PHE A 95 12.56 -10.10 22.06
C PHE A 95 12.27 -11.37 22.87
N LEU A 96 13.34 -12.01 23.35
CA LEU A 96 13.23 -13.07 24.35
C LEU A 96 12.88 -12.42 25.69
N TYR A 97 11.59 -12.21 25.95
CA TYR A 97 11.12 -11.80 27.27
C TYR A 97 11.37 -12.95 28.24
N LYS A 98 12.47 -12.88 29.00
CA LYS A 98 12.62 -13.68 30.21
C LYS A 98 11.86 -12.96 31.31
N TYR A 99 10.84 -13.62 31.84
CA TYR A 99 10.22 -13.18 33.09
C TYR A 99 11.32 -13.20 34.16
N LYS A 100 11.71 -12.03 34.67
CA LYS A 100 12.46 -11.98 35.92
C LYS A 100 11.43 -12.21 37.00
N ASP A 101 11.54 -13.31 37.73
CA ASP A 101 10.88 -13.35 39.02
C ASP A 101 11.58 -12.32 39.91
N ASP A 102 10.82 -11.52 40.64
CA ASP A 102 11.39 -10.53 41.56
C ASP A 102 12.03 -11.21 42.80
N TYR A 103 12.05 -12.55 42.84
CA TYR A 103 12.46 -13.35 43.99
C TYR A 103 13.67 -14.26 43.75
N GLY A 104 14.24 -14.29 42.54
CA GLY A 104 15.52 -14.94 42.28
C GLY A 104 15.57 -16.43 42.60
N ILE A 105 14.54 -17.20 42.23
CA ILE A 105 14.55 -18.66 42.40
C ILE A 105 14.21 -19.33 41.08
N MET A 106 15.25 -19.89 40.44
CA MET A 106 15.12 -20.93 39.42
C MET A 106 14.72 -22.26 40.06
#